data_AF-Q3XXL1-F1
#
_entry.id   AF-Q3XXL1-F1
#
_cell.length_a   1.000
_cell.length_b   1.000
_cell.length_c   1.000
_cell.angle_alpha   90.00
_cell.angle_beta   90.00
_cell.angle_gamma   90.00
#
_symmetry.space_group_name_H-M   'P 1'
#
loop_
_entity.id
_entity.type
_entity.pdbx_description
1 polymer ?
#
loop_
_entity_poly.entity_id
_entity_poly.type
_entity_poly.pdbx_seq_one_letter_code
_entity_poly.pdbx_strand_id
1 'polypeptide(L)' 'MIKGIGIDAVELPRITRLIEEKPKFIARILTSDEMKLFQSLPFHRQVEFLGGRYACKEAFSKAWGTGIGKVPFKMSRF' A
#
# COMPACT_ATOMS: atom_id res chain seq x y z
N MET A 1 7.72 -6.09 25.51
CA MET A 1 7.85 -7.36 24.76
C MET A 1 7.37 -7.14 23.33
N ILE A 2 8.22 -7.39 22.33
CA ILE A 2 7.85 -7.26 20.91
C ILE A 2 6.90 -8.41 20.52
N LYS A 3 5.83 -8.11 19.77
CA LYS A 3 4.77 -9.07 19.42
C LYS A 3 4.97 -9.76 18.07
N GLY A 4 5.68 -9.13 17.14
CA GLY A 4 5.96 -9.65 15.80
C GLY A 4 6.74 -8.64 14.98
N ILE A 5 7.36 -9.11 13.89
CA ILE A 5 8.08 -8.29 12.91
C ILE A 5 7.57 -8.61 11.51
N GLY A 6 7.69 -7.65 10.60
CA GLY A 6 7.31 -7.84 9.22
C GLY A 6 8.12 -6.94 8.31
N ILE A 7 8.49 -7.49 7.16
CA ILE A 7 9.26 -6.81 6.13
C ILE A 7 8.60 -7.07 4.79
N ASP A 8 8.64 -6.08 3.91
CA ASP A 8 8.18 -6.20 2.55
C ASP A 8 8.98 -5.30 1.62
N ALA A 9 9.13 -5.73 0.37
CA ALA A 9 9.78 -4.98 -0.69
C ALA A 9 8.94 -5.09 -1.96
N VAL A 10 8.84 -3.99 -2.69
CA VAL A 10 8.04 -3.91 -3.91
C VAL A 10 8.86 -3.38 -5.08
N GLU A 11 8.60 -3.92 -6.26
CA GLU A 11 9.16 -3.42 -7.50
C GLU A 11 8.33 -2.26 -8.04
N LEU A 12 8.93 -1.09 -8.22
CA LEU A 12 8.24 0.08 -8.78
C LEU A 12 7.66 -0.15 -10.18
N PRO A 13 8.31 -0.88 -11.11
CA PRO A 13 7.70 -1.21 -12.41
C PRO A 13 6.36 -1.96 -12.27
N ARG A 14 6.22 -2.83 -11.27
CA ARG A 14 4.95 -3.51 -10.97
C ARG A 14 3.88 -2.51 -10.51
N ILE A 15 4.27 -1.53 -9.69
CA ILE A 15 3.37 -0.47 -9.21
C ILE A 15 2.91 0.42 -10.35
N THR A 16 3.79 0.80 -11.27
CA THR A 16 3.44 1.57 -12.47
C THR A 16 2.32 0.89 -13.25
N ARG A 17 2.51 -0.40 -13.62
CA ARG A 17 1.48 -1.18 -14.32
C ARG A 17 0.18 -1.26 -13.52
N LEU A 18 0.28 -1.37 -12.20
CA LEU A 18 -0.87 -1.40 -11.30
C LEU A 18 -1.69 -0.10 -11.34
N ILE A 19 -1.02 1.05 -11.43
CA ILE A 19 -1.66 2.36 -11.53
C ILE A 19 -2.41 2.48 -12.86
N GLU A 20 -1.76 2.07 -13.94
CA GLU A 20 -2.29 2.19 -15.31
C GLU A 20 -3.42 1.21 -15.60
N GLU A 21 -3.27 -0.05 -15.18
CA GLU A 21 -4.17 -1.14 -15.57
C GLU A 21 -5.28 -1.41 -14.55
N LYS A 22 -5.09 -1.05 -13.28
CA LYS A 22 -5.97 -1.52 -12.18
C LYS A 22 -6.36 -0.40 -11.19
N PRO A 23 -7.02 0.68 -11.64
CA PRO A 23 -7.42 1.80 -10.77
C PRO A 23 -8.33 1.38 -9.61
N LYS A 24 -9.20 0.38 -9.81
CA LYS A 24 -10.05 -0.18 -8.74
C LYS A 24 -9.23 -0.81 -7.59
N PHE A 25 -8.04 -1.35 -7.89
CA PHE A 25 -7.18 -1.95 -6.87
C PHE A 25 -6.46 -0.89 -6.04
N ILE A 26 -6.08 0.24 -6.63
CA ILE A 26 -5.54 1.40 -5.90
C ILE A 26 -6.52 1.85 -4.83
N ALA A 27 -7.81 1.94 -5.19
CA ALA A 27 -8.88 2.31 -4.27
C ALA A 27 -9.13 1.26 -3.16
N ARG A 28 -8.58 0.05 -3.25
CA ARG A 28 -8.57 -0.93 -2.16
C ARG A 28 -7.37 -0.72 -1.24
N ILE A 29 -6.22 -0.32 -1.78
CA ILE A 29 -4.98 -0.10 -1.01
C ILE A 29 -5.08 1.18 -0.19
N LEU A 30 -5.55 2.27 -0.81
CA LEU A 30 -5.55 3.60 -0.21
C LEU A 30 -6.86 3.88 0.52
N THR A 31 -6.76 4.55 1.66
CA THR A 31 -7.86 5.24 2.34
C THR A 31 -8.30 6.46 1.54
N SER A 32 -9.44 7.06 1.90
CA SER A 32 -9.95 8.24 1.21
C SER A 32 -8.98 9.43 1.28
N ASP A 33 -8.29 9.63 2.40
CA ASP A 33 -7.35 10.74 2.56
C ASP A 33 -6.02 10.48 1.85
N GLU A 34 -5.52 9.24 1.88
CA GLU A 34 -4.37 8.83 1.06
C GLU A 34 -4.67 8.99 -0.43
N MET A 35 -5.90 8.68 -0.87
CA MET A 35 -6.31 8.83 -2.27
C MET A 35 -6.31 10.29 -2.72
N LYS A 36 -6.78 11.23 -1.88
CA LYS A 36 -6.74 12.67 -2.19
C LYS A 36 -5.30 13.14 -2.42
N LEU A 37 -4.39 12.76 -1.53
CA LEU A 37 -2.96 13.08 -1.67
C LEU A 37 -2.36 12.41 -2.90
N PHE A 38 -2.65 11.13 -3.12
CA PHE A 38 -2.16 10.39 -4.28
C PHE A 38 -2.54 11.09 -5.59
N GLN A 39 -3.78 11.53 -5.73
CA GLN A 39 -4.26 12.21 -6.95
C GLN A 39 -3.62 13.58 -7.17
N SER A 40 -3.14 14.28 -6.12
CA SER A 40 -2.45 15.56 -6.27
C SER A 40 -0.97 15.44 -6.64
N LEU A 41 -0.42 14.22 -6.65
CA LEU A 41 1.00 13.99 -6.93
C LEU A 41 1.26 13.84 -8.43
N PRO A 42 2.44 14.25 -8.93
CA PRO A 42 2.88 13.90 -10.28
C PRO A 42 3.11 12.38 -10.40
N PHE A 43 3.01 11.83 -11.61
CA PHE A 43 2.97 10.39 -11.85
C PHE A 43 4.15 9.62 -11.22
N HIS A 44 5.39 10.11 -11.33
CA HIS A 44 6.54 9.44 -10.71
C HIS A 44 6.39 9.33 -9.17
N ARG A 45 5.86 10.36 -8.52
CA ARG A 45 5.57 10.36 -7.07
C ARG A 45 4.38 9.49 -6.73
N GLN A 46 3.40 9.34 -7.63
CA GLN A 46 2.30 8.39 -7.47
C GLN A 46 2.83 6.95 -7.39
N VAL A 47 3.75 6.58 -8.28
CA VAL A 47 4.39 5.25 -8.29
C VAL A 47 5.11 4.99 -6.96
N GLU A 48 5.95 5.92 -6.51
CA GLU A 48 6.68 5.80 -5.23
C GLU A 48 5.72 5.76 -4.03
N PHE A 49 4.73 6.65 -4.01
CA PHE A 49 3.75 6.74 -2.93
C PHE A 49 2.95 5.45 -2.78
N LEU A 50 2.39 4.95 -3.89
CA LEU A 50 1.60 3.72 -3.87
C LEU A 50 2.48 2.51 -3.52
N GLY A 51 3.71 2.47 -4.03
CA GLY A 51 4.67 1.42 -3.68
C GLY A 51 4.99 1.39 -2.19
N GLY A 52 5.31 2.55 -1.60
CA GLY A 52 5.55 2.68 -0.17
C GLY A 52 4.34 2.29 0.68
N ARG A 53 3.14 2.75 0.31
CA ARG A 53 1.89 2.38 1.01
C ARG A 53 1.59 0.89 0.92
N TYR A 54 1.80 0.28 -0.25
CA TYR A 54 1.61 -1.14 -0.44
C TYR A 54 2.57 -1.95 0.45
N ALA A 55 3.87 -1.67 0.36
CA ALA A 55 4.90 -2.38 1.13
C ALA A 55 4.72 -2.23 2.65
N CYS A 56 4.38 -1.02 3.12
CA CYS A 56 4.13 -0.78 4.54
C CYS A 56 2.97 -1.62 5.07
N LYS A 57 1.86 -1.69 4.32
CA LYS A 57 0.66 -2.44 4.71
C LYS A 57 0.88 -3.96 4.64
N GLU A 58 1.64 -4.43 3.65
CA GLU A 58 2.12 -5.82 3.57
C GLU A 58 2.97 -6.18 4.79
N ALA A 59 4.02 -5.38 5.08
CA ALA A 59 4.92 -5.60 6.21
C ALA A 59 4.16 -5.61 7.54
N PHE A 60 3.22 -4.69 7.74
CA PHE A 60 2.38 -4.68 8.93
C PHE A 60 1.54 -5.96 9.07
N SER A 61 0.91 -6.42 7.98
CA SER A 61 0.09 -7.64 8.00
C SER A 61 0.89 -8.91 8.37
N LYS A 62 2.19 -8.93 8.03
CA LYS A 62 3.14 -9.98 8.40
C LYS A 62 3.50 -9.89 9.88
N ALA A 63 3.81 -8.68 10.37
CA ALA A 63 4.06 -8.44 11.79
C ALA A 63 2.86 -8.81 12.68
N TRP A 64 1.64 -8.62 12.15
CA TRP A 64 0.40 -8.96 12.83
C TRP A 64 0.06 -10.47 12.78
N GLY A 65 0.72 -11.25 11.93
CA GLY A 65 0.56 -12.71 11.84
C GLY A 65 -0.67 -13.19 11.08
N THR A 66 -1.36 -12.32 10.33
CA THR A 66 -2.60 -12.67 9.60
C THR A 66 -2.46 -12.70 8.09
N GLY A 67 -1.44 -12.02 7.55
CA GLY A 67 -1.29 -11.74 6.11
C GLY A 67 -2.34 -10.77 5.55
N ILE A 68 -2.17 -10.36 4.30
CA ILE A 68 -3.16 -9.57 3.54
C ILE A 68 -4.31 -10.48 3.10
N GLY A 69 -5.55 -10.01 3.31
CA GLY A 69 -6.77 -10.76 3.00
C GLY A 69 -7.65 -10.99 4.23
N LYS A 70 -7.04 -11.22 5.39
CA LYS A 70 -7.72 -11.20 6.70
C LYS A 70 -7.73 -9.80 7.33
N VAL A 71 -6.74 -8.97 7.01
CA VAL A 71 -6.68 -7.55 7.41
C VAL A 71 -6.90 -6.67 6.18
N PRO A 72 -7.83 -5.69 6.24
CA PRO A 72 -8.06 -4.77 5.14
C PRO A 72 -6.93 -3.75 5.03
N PHE A 73 -6.53 -3.41 3.80
CA PHE A 73 -5.54 -2.37 3.52
C PHE A 73 -5.92 -0.96 4.03
N LYS A 74 -7.21 -0.70 4.27
CA LYS A 74 -7.73 0.61 4.65
C LYS A 74 -7.68 0.91 6.16
N MET A 75 -6.63 0.46 6.85
CA MET A 75 -6.44 0.88 8.25
C MET A 75 -5.95 2.33 8.29
N SER A 76 -6.74 3.21 8.91
CA SER A 76 -6.46 4.65 9.06
C SER A 76 -5.25 4.99 9.94
N ARG A 77 -4.56 3.99 10.48
CA ARG A 77 -3.39 4.13 11.35
C ARG A 77 -2.04 4.02 10.61
N PHE A 78 -2.04 3.87 9.28
CA PHE A 78 -0.82 3.75 8.45
C PHE A 78 -0.79 4.79 7.34
#